data_AF-A0A160FBZ3-F1
#
_entry.id   AF-A0A160FBZ3-F1
#
_cell.length_a   1.000
_cell.length_b   1.000
_cell.length_c   1.000
_cell.angle_alpha   90.00
_cell.angle_beta   90.00
_cell.angle_gamma   90.00
#
_symmetry.space_group_name_H-M   'P 1'
#
loop_
_entity.id
_entity.type
_entity.pdbx_description
1 polymer ?
#
loop_
_entity_poly.entity_id
_entity_poly.type
_entity_poly.pdbx_seq_one_letter_code
_entity_poly.pdbx_strand_id
1 'polypeptide(L)' 'MDRQEAVYCSFCHSVDVAKMSMFGTAQLVSQYYCHQCKSVFEWVRWRRTLDEVEEKR' A
#
# COMPACT_ATOMS: atom_id res chain seq x y z
N MET A 1 -0.69 -10.80 -13.41
CA MET A 1 -0.20 -9.41 -13.48
C MET A 1 -0.58 -8.73 -12.18
N ASP A 2 0.42 -8.24 -11.45
CA ASP A 2 0.29 -7.60 -10.13
C ASP A 2 -0.70 -6.44 -10.24
N ARG A 3 -1.90 -6.57 -9.67
CA ARG A 3 -2.86 -5.45 -9.59
C ARG A 3 -2.22 -4.42 -8.66
N GLN A 4 -1.56 -3.44 -9.24
CA GLN A 4 -1.01 -2.30 -8.52
C GLN A 4 -2.19 -1.58 -7.87
N GLU A 5 -2.47 -1.90 -6.61
CA GLU A 5 -3.47 -1.19 -5.81
C GLU A 5 -3.05 0.29 -5.81
N ALA A 6 -3.96 1.15 -6.28
CA ALA A 6 -3.72 2.58 -6.36
C ALA A 6 -3.54 3.11 -4.93
N VAL A 7 -2.30 3.37 -4.55
CA VAL A 7 -1.96 3.91 -3.22
C VAL A 7 -2.45 5.34 -3.14
N TYR A 8 -3.20 5.66 -2.10
CA TYR A 8 -3.66 7.01 -1.78
C TYR A 8 -3.25 7.38 -0.36
N CYS A 9 -3.08 8.68 -0.12
CA CYS A 9 -2.75 9.21 1.19
C CYS A 9 -3.93 9.04 2.15
N SER A 10 -3.73 8.40 3.31
CA SER A 10 -4.78 8.19 4.31
C SER A 10 -5.29 9.46 4.98
N PHE A 11 -4.62 10.60 4.80
CA PHE A 11 -4.98 11.88 5.41
C PHE A 11 -5.81 12.76 4.48
N CYS A 12 -5.34 12.96 3.24
CA CYS A 12 -5.97 13.86 2.27
C CYS A 12 -6.57 13.15 1.06
N HIS A 13 -6.45 11.82 0.97
CA HIS A 13 -6.89 10.99 -0.16
C HIS A 13 -6.26 11.37 -1.51
N SER A 14 -5.16 12.15 -1.49
CA SER A 14 -4.42 12.46 -2.71
C SER A 14 -3.69 11.22 -3.23
N VAL A 15 -3.63 11.13 -4.56
CA VAL A 15 -2.85 10.12 -5.30
C VAL A 15 -1.41 10.59 -5.57
N ASP A 16 -1.10 11.84 -5.24
CA ASP A 16 0.24 12.44 -5.40
C ASP A 16 1.15 11.99 -4.24
N VAL A 17 1.54 10.72 -4.29
CA VAL A 17 2.31 10.04 -3.26
C VAL A 17 3.54 9.35 -3.85
N ALA A 18 4.69 9.52 -3.21
CA ALA A 18 5.95 8.91 -3.60
C ALA A 18 6.33 7.78 -2.63
N LYS A 19 6.72 6.63 -3.16
CA LYS A 19 7.24 5.52 -2.35
C LYS A 19 8.64 5.87 -1.86
N MET A 20 8.81 5.95 -0.54
CA MET A 20 10.11 6.24 0.07
C MET A 20 10.90 4.97 0.35
N SER A 21 10.24 3.95 0.90
CA SER A 21 10.89 2.69 1.27
C SER A 21 9.97 1.52 1.02
N MET A 22 10.56 0.41 0.56
CA MET A 22 9.83 -0.85 0.40
C MET A 22 9.50 -1.52 1.74
N PHE A 23 10.21 -1.13 2.81
CA PHE A 23 10.05 -1.63 4.18
C PHE A 23 9.93 -0.44 5.14
N GLY A 24 8.80 -0.35 5.83
CA GLY A 24 8.58 0.64 6.90
C GLY A 24 8.95 0.08 8.28
N THR A 25 8.19 0.46 9.30
CA THR A 25 8.36 -0.04 10.67
C THR A 25 8.09 -1.53 10.82
N ALA A 26 7.15 -2.06 10.03
CA ALA A 26 6.86 -3.49 9.94
C ALA A 26 7.32 -4.07 8.59
N GLN A 27 7.71 -5.34 8.58
CA GLN A 27 8.17 -6.03 7.36
C GLN A 27 7.09 -6.11 6.26
N LEU A 28 5.83 -6.02 6.66
CA LEU A 28 4.66 -6.11 5.78
C LEU A 28 4.15 -4.74 5.31
N VAL A 29 4.80 -3.63 5.66
CA VAL A 29 4.39 -2.30 5.21
C VAL A 29 5.43 -1.67 4.29
N SER A 30 4.95 -0.89 3.33
CA SER A 30 5.79 0.04 2.57
C SER A 30 5.50 1.47 3.01
N GLN A 31 6.53 2.29 3.01
CA GLN A 31 6.44 3.69 3.44
C GLN A 31 6.26 4.61 2.23
N TYR A 32 5.31 5.53 2.34
CA TYR A 32 4.97 6.51 1.32
C TYR A 32 4.98 7.93 1.91
N TYR A 33 5.29 8.89 1.05
CA TYR A 33 5.27 10.30 1.36
C TYR A 33 4.26 11.01 0.46
N CYS A 34 3.37 11.80 1.04
CA CYS A 34 2.41 12.60 0.29
C CYS A 34 2.97 14.00 0.02
N HIS A 35 2.97 14.44 -1.23
CA HIS A 35 3.45 15.78 -1.60
C HIS A 35 2.45 16.90 -1.29
N GLN A 36 1.15 16.58 -1.19
CA GLN A 36 0.10 17.54 -0.85
C GLN A 36 0.11 17.93 0.63
N CYS A 37 -0.10 16.96 1.53
CA CYS A 37 -0.14 17.22 2.96
C CYS A 37 1.23 17.14 3.64
N LYS A 38 2.28 16.80 2.88
CA LYS A 38 3.67 16.65 3.37
C LYS A 38 3.82 15.66 4.52
N SER A 39 2.94 14.66 4.57
CA SER A 39 2.89 13.65 5.63
C SER A 39 3.42 12.31 5.13
N VAL A 40 4.12 11.60 6.02
CA VAL A 40 4.56 10.22 5.81
C VAL A 40 3.46 9.28 6.31
N PHE A 41 3.17 8.24 5.53
CA PHE A 41 2.22 7.19 5.91
C PHE A 41 2.71 5.82 5.45
N GLU A 42 2.17 4.77 6.05
CA GLU A 42 2.52 3.39 5.75
C GLU A 42 1.33 2.68 5.09
N TRP A 43 1.62 1.82 4.11
CA TRP A 43 0.63 1.00 3.43
C TRP A 43 0.96 -0.47 3.61
N VAL A 44 -0.03 -1.22 4.08
CA VAL A 44 0.10 -2.65 4.29
C VAL A 44 0.14 -3.36 2.95
N ARG A 45 1.18 -4.17 2.74
CA ARG A 45 1.33 -5.05 1.60
C ARG A 45 0.50 -6.30 1.86
N TRP A 46 -0.77 -6.26 1.49
CA TRP A 46 -1.60 -7.44 1.51
C TRP A 46 -1.17 -8.37 0.37
N ARG A 47 -0.41 -9.43 0.69
CA ARG A 47 -0.35 -10.60 -0.19
C ARG A 47 -1.73 -11.24 -0.11
N ARG A 48 -2.60 -10.97 -1.08
CA ARG A 48 -3.72 -11.88 -1.35
C ARG A 48 -3.11 -13.22 -1.73
N THR A 49 -3.00 -14.12 -0.77
CA THR A 49 -2.86 -15.53 -1.05
C THR A 49 -4.08 -15.91 -1.88
N LEU A 50 -3.87 -16.20 -3.15
CA LEU A 50 -4.90 -16.63 -4.11
C LEU A 50 -5.50 -18.01 -3.75
N ASP A 51 -5.36 -18.46 -2.51
CA ASP A 51 -5.67 -19.82 -2.07
C ASP A 51 -7.11 -20.00 -1.59
N GLU A 52 -7.85 -18.92 -1.30
CA GLU A 52 -9.20 -19.02 -0.70
C GLU A 52 -10.36 -19.01 -1.72
N VAL A 53 -10.08 -19.03 -3.03
CA VAL A 53 -11.15 -19.04 -4.05
C VAL A 53 -11.43 -20.44 -4.61
N GLU A 54 -10.62 -21.45 -4.27
CA GLU A 54 -10.69 -22.78 -4.89
C GLU A 54 -11.27 -23.89 -3.99
N GLU A 55 -11.81 -23.57 -2.81
CA GLU A 55 -12.48 -24.55 -1.92
C GLU A 55 -14.02 -24.39 -1.92
N LYS A 56 -14.59 -24.13 -3.10
CA LYS A 56 -16.03 -24.35 -3.36
C LYS A 56 -16.24 -24.85 -4.80
N ARG A 57 -15.61 -25.97 -5.14
CA ARG A 57 -15.97 -26.72 -6.35
C ARG A 57 -16.55 -28.08 -6.00
#